data_AF-A0A6C0CY70-F1
#
_entry.id   AF-A0A6C0CY70-F1
#
_cell.length_a   1.000
_cell.length_b   1.000
_cell.length_c   1.000
_cell.angle_alpha   90.00
_cell.angle_beta   90.00
_cell.angle_gamma   90.00
#
_symmetry.space_group_name_H-M   'P 1'
#
loop_
_entity.id
_entity.type
_entity.pdbx_description
1 polymer ?
#
loop_
_entity_poly.entity_id
_entity_poly.type
_entity_poly.pdbx_seq_one_letter_code
_entity_poly.pdbx_strand_id
1 'polypeptide(L)'
;MTEYPKLSSHMFEMVLDGMNAIRISECEEWVKNFDDPNTGFMYCSHPNIEKINNNINYGGHSGASYACTMRQCQYFIAHMDEWNLEVNAHTNQPPVVPETN
;
A
#
# COMPACT_ATOMS: atom_id res chain seq x y z
N MET A 1 8.85 -2.12 -21.31
CA MET A 1 7.86 -1.95 -20.23
C MET A 1 7.78 -3.29 -19.53
N THR A 2 8.30 -3.36 -18.31
CA THR A 2 8.07 -4.49 -17.40
C THR A 2 6.57 -4.54 -17.11
N GLU A 3 5.97 -5.72 -17.24
CA GLU A 3 4.60 -5.94 -16.76
C GLU A 3 4.63 -5.87 -15.23
N TYR A 4 4.06 -4.82 -14.66
CA TYR A 4 3.87 -4.68 -13.22
C TYR A 4 2.46 -5.15 -12.82
N PRO A 5 2.23 -5.55 -11.57
CA PRO A 5 0.93 -6.08 -11.15
C PRO A 5 -0.14 -4.99 -11.18
N LYS A 6 -1.09 -5.12 -12.12
CA LYS A 6 -2.26 -4.24 -12.18
C LYS A 6 -3.27 -4.60 -11.11
N LEU A 7 -3.80 -3.60 -10.41
CA LEU A 7 -4.80 -3.82 -9.38
C LEU A 7 -6.20 -3.90 -10.01
N SER A 8 -7.06 -4.75 -9.46
CA SER A 8 -8.50 -4.62 -9.68
C SER A 8 -9.00 -3.39 -8.90
N SER A 9 -10.13 -2.80 -9.30
CA SER A 9 -10.65 -1.60 -8.62
C SER A 9 -10.85 -1.81 -7.12
N HIS A 10 -11.32 -2.99 -6.73
CA HIS A 10 -11.48 -3.35 -5.31
C HIS A 10 -10.14 -3.44 -4.57
N MET A 11 -9.12 -4.03 -5.20
CA MET A 11 -7.79 -4.08 -4.61
C MET A 11 -7.13 -2.69 -4.55
N PHE A 12 -7.36 -1.86 -5.56
CA PHE A 12 -6.88 -0.49 -5.61
C PHE A 12 -7.41 0.33 -4.41
N GLU A 13 -8.70 0.27 -4.10
CA GLU A 13 -9.27 0.97 -2.94
C GLU A 13 -8.59 0.57 -1.62
N MET A 14 -8.39 -0.74 -1.42
CA MET A 14 -7.72 -1.27 -0.23
C MET A 14 -6.25 -0.85 -0.16
N VAL A 15 -5.52 -0.92 -1.28
CA VAL A 15 -4.11 -0.52 -1.34
C VAL A 15 -3.97 0.99 -1.18
N LEU A 16 -4.87 1.79 -1.74
CA LEU A 16 -4.88 3.25 -1.57
C LEU A 16 -5.08 3.63 -0.10
N ASP A 17 -6.04 3.02 0.59
CA ASP A 17 -6.25 3.27 2.02
C ASP A 17 -5.04 2.80 2.84
N GLY A 18 -4.47 1.63 2.54
CA GLY A 18 -3.24 1.14 3.17
C GLY A 18 -2.05 2.07 2.97
N MET A 19 -1.79 2.53 1.74
CA MET A 19 -0.72 3.49 1.42
C MET A 19 -0.89 4.81 2.17
N ASN A 20 -2.12 5.32 2.27
CA ASN A 20 -2.42 6.52 3.04
C ASN A 20 -2.18 6.31 4.54
N ALA A 21 -2.65 5.19 5.10
CA ALA A 21 -2.48 4.85 6.50
C ALA A 21 -0.99 4.70 6.88
N ILE A 22 -0.19 4.08 6.01
CA ILE A 22 1.25 3.93 6.20
C ILE A 22 1.94 5.30 6.23
N ARG A 23 1.57 6.21 5.31
CA ARG A 23 2.12 7.57 5.23
C ARG A 23 1.75 8.42 6.45
N ILE A 24 0.48 8.37 6.89
CA ILE A 24 0.04 9.06 8.11
C ILE A 24 0.78 8.53 9.34
N SER A 25 1.12 7.24 9.34
CA SER A 25 1.85 6.58 10.43
C SER A 25 3.36 6.75 10.36
N GLU A 26 3.90 7.39 9.32
CA GLU A 26 5.34 7.55 9.05
C GLU A 26 6.09 6.20 9.06
N CYS A 27 5.47 5.16 8.49
CA CYS A 27 5.95 3.77 8.56
C CYS A 27 6.47 3.23 7.22
N GLU A 28 6.66 4.05 6.19
CA GLU A 28 7.05 3.64 4.84
C GLU A 28 8.32 2.80 4.82
N GLU A 29 9.40 3.26 5.47
CA GLU A 29 10.67 2.54 5.54
C GLU A 29 10.55 1.21 6.30
N TRP A 30 9.70 1.16 7.33
CA TRP A 30 9.46 -0.08 8.06
C TRP A 30 8.71 -1.11 7.19
N VAL A 31 7.64 -0.69 6.52
CA VAL A 31 6.85 -1.57 5.64
C VAL A 31 7.70 -2.05 4.47
N LYS A 32 8.49 -1.17 3.85
CA LYS A 32 9.40 -1.49 2.75
C LYS A 32 10.36 -2.63 3.12
N ASN A 33 10.95 -2.56 4.30
CA ASN A 33 11.92 -3.53 4.79
C ASN A 33 11.31 -4.68 5.61
N PHE A 34 9.98 -4.79 5.66
CA PHE A 34 9.31 -5.81 6.47
C PHE A 34 9.50 -7.22 5.89
N ASP A 35 10.18 -8.07 6.66
CA ASP A 35 10.41 -9.48 6.34
C ASP A 35 10.26 -10.36 7.60
N ASP A 36 9.01 -10.54 8.05
CA ASP A 36 8.68 -11.56 9.06
C ASP A 36 8.15 -12.82 8.36
N PRO A 37 8.96 -13.90 8.27
CA PRO A 37 8.56 -15.14 7.63
C PRO A 37 7.62 -16.01 8.50
N ASN A 38 7.49 -15.72 9.79
CA ASN A 38 6.70 -16.54 10.72
C ASN A 38 5.25 -16.06 10.80
N THR A 39 5.05 -14.75 10.86
CA THR A 39 3.72 -14.15 11.07
C THR A 39 3.18 -13.43 9.84
N GLY A 40 4.07 -12.87 9.01
CA GLY A 40 3.71 -11.92 7.96
C GLY A 40 2.93 -10.72 8.52
N PHE A 41 2.32 -9.92 7.64
CA PHE A 41 1.52 -8.77 8.08
C PHE A 41 0.25 -9.16 8.86
N MET A 42 -0.32 -10.35 8.61
CA MET A 42 -1.59 -10.77 9.21
C MET A 42 -1.52 -10.93 10.74
N TYR A 43 -0.42 -11.48 11.25
CA TYR A 43 -0.26 -11.83 12.67
C TYR A 43 0.92 -11.09 13.33
N CYS A 44 1.45 -10.06 12.67
CA CYS A 44 2.50 -9.23 13.23
C CYS A 44 1.95 -8.50 14.47
N SER A 45 2.76 -8.41 15.52
CA SER A 45 2.47 -7.65 16.75
C SER A 45 3.39 -6.44 16.94
N HIS A 46 4.11 -6.04 15.89
CA HIS A 46 5.03 -4.91 15.95
C HIS A 46 4.26 -3.59 16.13
N PRO A 47 4.67 -2.65 16.99
CA PRO A 47 3.94 -1.40 17.23
C PRO A 47 3.61 -0.58 15.98
N ASN A 48 4.46 -0.67 14.94
CA ASN A 48 4.19 -0.01 13.67
C ASN A 48 2.96 -0.57 12.94
N ILE A 49 2.67 -1.87 13.04
CA ILE A 49 1.46 -2.44 12.44
C ILE A 49 0.20 -1.93 13.15
N GLU A 50 0.26 -1.75 14.47
CA GLU A 50 -0.83 -1.19 15.25
C GLU A 50 -1.11 0.26 14.87
N LYS A 51 -0.05 1.08 14.71
CA LYS A 51 -0.18 2.46 14.22
C LYS A 51 -0.83 2.52 12.84
N ILE A 52 -0.41 1.67 11.92
CA ILE A 52 -0.99 1.59 10.57
C ILE A 52 -2.46 1.21 10.67
N ASN A 53 -2.79 0.16 11.44
CA ASN A 53 -4.16 -0.31 11.59
C ASN A 53 -5.10 0.73 12.18
N ASN A 54 -4.62 1.57 13.09
CA ASN A 54 -5.39 2.67 13.66
C ASN A 54 -5.70 3.79 12.65
N ASN A 55 -4.99 3.83 11.51
CA ASN A 55 -5.19 4.80 10.43
C ASN A 55 -5.85 4.22 9.17
N ILE A 56 -6.09 2.90 9.13
CA ILE A 56 -6.84 2.24 8.06
C ILE A 56 -8.33 2.51 8.28
N ASN A 57 -8.99 3.04 7.25
CA ASN A 57 -10.43 3.33 7.29
C ASN A 57 -11.26 2.19 6.69
N TYR A 58 -10.64 1.34 5.86
CA TYR A 58 -11.31 0.23 5.22
C TYR A 58 -11.61 -0.89 6.23
N GLY A 59 -12.86 -0.95 6.69
CA GLY A 59 -13.32 -1.95 7.67
C GLY A 59 -13.66 -3.34 7.09
N GLY A 60 -13.54 -3.54 5.78
CA GLY A 60 -13.97 -4.76 5.09
C GLY A 60 -12.95 -5.89 5.01
N HIS A 61 -11.80 -5.77 5.68
CA HIS A 61 -10.73 -6.76 5.56
C HIS A 61 -11.03 -8.05 6.33
N SER A 62 -10.93 -9.18 5.63
CA SER A 62 -10.49 -10.43 6.27
C SER A 62 -8.97 -10.38 6.51
N GLY A 63 -8.45 -11.10 7.52
CA GLY A 63 -7.00 -11.13 7.80
C GLY A 63 -6.14 -11.52 6.58
N ALA A 64 -6.63 -12.43 5.74
CA ALA A 64 -5.96 -12.81 4.49
C ALA A 64 -5.94 -11.67 3.46
N SER A 65 -7.07 -10.97 3.26
CA SER A 65 -7.10 -9.81 2.36
C SER A 65 -6.20 -8.68 2.84
N TYR A 66 -6.17 -8.43 4.15
CA TYR A 66 -5.27 -7.45 4.76
C TYR A 66 -3.80 -7.78 4.48
N ALA A 67 -3.41 -9.04 4.66
CA ALA A 67 -2.03 -9.48 4.39
C ALA A 67 -1.63 -9.26 2.92
N CYS A 68 -2.53 -9.58 1.99
CA CYS A 68 -2.32 -9.31 0.57
C CYS A 68 -2.20 -7.81 0.28
N THR A 69 -3.10 -7.00 0.83
CA THR A 69 -3.07 -5.53 0.69
C THR A 69 -1.76 -4.95 1.18
N MET A 70 -1.28 -5.36 2.36
CA MET A 70 -0.01 -4.87 2.92
C MET A 70 1.21 -5.30 2.10
N ARG A 71 1.19 -6.50 1.48
CA ARG A 71 2.26 -6.92 0.55
C ARG A 71 2.25 -6.10 -0.74
N GLN A 72 1.08 -5.73 -1.25
CA GLN A 72 0.99 -4.81 -2.38
C GLN A 72 1.49 -3.41 -1.98
N CYS A 73 1.11 -2.90 -0.80
CA CYS A 73 1.64 -1.63 -0.29
C CYS A 73 3.17 -1.67 -0.20
N GLN A 74 3.74 -2.73 0.36
CA GLN A 74 5.19 -2.92 0.42
C GLN A 74 5.85 -2.85 -0.96
N TYR A 75 5.25 -3.52 -1.96
CA TYR A 75 5.73 -3.47 -3.34
C TYR A 75 5.70 -2.05 -3.89
N PHE A 76 4.56 -1.34 -3.79
CA PHE A 76 4.39 0.00 -4.35
C PHE A 76 5.21 1.08 -3.63
N ILE A 77 5.47 0.94 -2.33
CA ILE A 77 6.42 1.81 -1.61
C ILE A 77 7.83 1.70 -2.21
N ALA A 78 8.22 0.51 -2.68
CA ALA A 78 9.49 0.32 -3.37
C ALA A 78 9.48 0.75 -4.85
N HIS A 79 8.30 0.87 -5.46
CA HIS A 79 8.07 1.17 -6.89
C HIS A 79 7.05 2.30 -7.06
N MET A 80 7.37 3.48 -6.53
CA MET A 80 6.44 4.62 -6.47
C MET A 80 6.03 5.16 -7.85
N ASP A 81 6.85 4.97 -8.88
CA ASP A 81 6.51 5.27 -10.27
C ASP A 81 5.35 4.39 -10.77
N GLU A 82 5.36 3.10 -10.45
CA GLU A 82 4.27 2.17 -10.78
C GLU A 82 3.00 2.48 -9.96
N TRP A 83 3.17 2.86 -8.70
CA TRP A 83 2.04 3.32 -7.87
C TRP A 83 1.32 4.52 -8.49
N ASN A 84 2.09 5.51 -8.97
CA ASN A 84 1.53 6.67 -9.65
C ASN A 84 0.77 6.28 -10.92
N LEU A 85 1.25 5.29 -11.68
CA LEU A 85 0.54 4.77 -12.85
C LEU A 85 -0.81 4.14 -12.45
N GLU A 86 -0.85 3.33 -11.39
CA GLU A 86 -2.09 2.73 -10.87
C GLU A 86 -3.09 3.78 -10.39
N VAL A 87 -2.62 4.80 -9.66
CA VAL A 87 -3.46 5.93 -9.23
C VAL A 87 -4.05 6.65 -10.43
N ASN A 88 -3.24 6.98 -11.44
CA ASN A 88 -3.75 7.65 -12.65
C ASN A 88 -4.77 6.78 -13.40
N ALA A 89 -4.49 5.48 -13.52
CA ALA A 89 -5.38 4.53 -14.19
C ALA A 89 -6.75 4.40 -13.50
N HIS A 90 -6.79 4.46 -12.16
CA HIS A 90 -8.00 4.28 -11.38
C HIS A 90 -8.75 5.58 -11.06
N THR A 91 -8.08 6.72 -11.05
CA THR A 91 -8.69 8.03 -10.71
C THR A 91 -9.12 8.85 -11.93
N ASN A 92 -8.79 8.41 -13.15
CA ASN A 92 -8.97 9.19 -14.39
C ASN A 92 -8.35 10.61 -14.32
N GLN A 93 -7.43 10.85 -13.39
CA GLN A 93 -6.67 12.11 -13.34
C GLN A 93 -5.40 11.94 -14.20
N PRO A 94 -5.11 12.90 -15.10
CA PRO A 94 -3.83 12.88 -15.80
C PRO A 94 -2.69 12.94 -14.77
N PRO A 95 -1.54 12.29 -15.04
CA PRO A 95 -0.42 12.29 -14.11
C PRO A 95 -0.07 13.70 -13.69
N VAL A 96 -0.03 13.97 -12.39
CA VAL A 96 0.62 15.17 -11.86
C VAL A 96 2.12 14.94 -12.02
N VAL A 97 2.63 15.17 -13.23
CA VAL A 97 4.06 15.35 -13.46
C VAL A 97 4.45 16.66 -12.75
N PRO A 98 5.44 16.64 -11.84
CA PRO A 98 5.96 17.87 -11.26
C PRO A 98 6.47 18.76 -12.39
N GLU A 99 5.92 19.96 -12.53
CA GLU A 99 6.49 20.97 -13.42
C GLU A 99 7.91 21.27 -12.92
N THR A 100 8.91 20.87 -13.71
CA THR A 100 10.27 21.33 -13.50
C THR A 100 10.34 22.78 -13.92
N ASN A 101 10.47 23.67 -12.93
CA ASN A 101 10.86 25.07 -13.13
C ASN A 101 12.28 25.19 -13.70
#